data_AF-A0A9P5JP89-F1
#
_entry.id   AF-A0A9P5JP89-F1
#
_cell.length_a   1.000
_cell.length_b   1.000
_cell.length_c   1.000
_cell.angle_alpha   90.00
_cell.angle_beta   90.00
_cell.angle_gamma   90.00
#
_symmetry.space_group_name_H-M   'P 1'
#
loop_
_entity.id
_entity.type
_entity.pdbx_description
1 polymer ?
#
loop_
_entity_poly.entity_id
_entity_poly.type
_entity_poly.pdbx_seq_one_letter_code
_entity_poly.pdbx_strand_id
1 'polypeptide(L)'
;MFESFREQIDEQNDRYERLVKLSRDLTIQSKRIIFLLHRVAASPGGKSNETNASSNQEIPPVDPVRQAELRAAQQARQKFETLRPLFAKIAAELEGQELERFDRAISPGLQEFLEALSFTHYLEHGILITYPQVLAFLENIPMSREDYLLGVSDLSGELMRFAISAASMVGGRKAKVAEVCRFVRACSGGWEPLTPYVRGLGKKQHVTIESLKKIETAAYAIAVRGAEYPDAELQGIFIDSIGRRGGDEDDDGRRFGGGRQRHDDDDYMD
;
A
#
# COMPACT_ATOMS: atom_id res chain seq x y z
N MET A 1 37.73 19.35 -22.16
CA MET A 1 37.66 18.84 -20.77
C MET A 1 36.33 19.21 -20.10
N PHE A 2 35.95 20.49 -20.06
CA PHE A 2 34.64 20.89 -19.48
C PHE A 2 33.44 20.45 -20.33
N GLU A 3 33.58 20.38 -21.66
CA GLU A 3 32.51 19.89 -22.56
C GLU A 3 32.14 18.44 -22.29
N SER A 4 33.14 17.55 -22.14
CA SER A 4 32.90 16.14 -21.81
C SER A 4 32.26 15.96 -20.43
N PHE A 5 32.59 16.81 -19.45
CA PHE A 5 31.91 16.77 -18.15
C PHE A 5 30.47 17.28 -18.24
N ARG A 6 30.22 18.31 -19.05
CA ARG A 6 28.86 18.79 -19.30
C ARG A 6 28.00 17.69 -19.91
N GLU A 7 28.47 17.03 -20.97
CA GLU A 7 27.75 15.91 -21.61
C GLU A 7 27.44 14.77 -20.63
N GLN A 8 28.39 14.42 -19.75
CA GLN A 8 28.16 13.41 -18.72
C GLN A 8 27.11 13.82 -17.69
N ILE A 9 27.11 15.08 -17.26
CA ILE A 9 26.14 15.60 -16.29
C ILE A 9 24.75 15.70 -16.93
N ASP A 10 24.67 16.16 -18.19
CA ASP A 10 23.42 16.28 -18.92
C ASP A 10 22.77 14.90 -19.10
N GLU A 11 23.51 13.87 -19.53
CA GLU A 11 22.97 12.51 -19.64
C GLU A 11 22.54 11.93 -18.28
N GLN A 12 23.27 12.25 -17.19
CA GLN A 12 22.86 11.84 -15.85
C GLN A 12 21.54 12.49 -15.43
N ASN A 13 21.35 13.77 -15.70
CA ASN A 13 20.12 14.50 -15.39
C ASN A 13 18.96 13.98 -16.25
N ASP A 14 19.18 13.78 -17.55
CA ASP A 14 18.17 13.23 -18.45
C ASP A 14 17.71 11.85 -18.00
N ARG A 15 18.64 10.99 -17.56
CA ARG A 15 18.32 9.68 -16.98
C ARG A 15 17.53 9.80 -15.69
N TYR A 16 17.92 10.70 -14.80
CA TYR A 16 17.19 10.95 -13.56
C TYR A 16 15.73 11.32 -13.86
N GLU A 17 15.51 12.22 -14.82
CA GLU A 17 14.16 12.62 -15.27
C GLU A 17 13.38 11.48 -15.93
N ARG A 18 14.03 10.60 -16.71
CA ARG A 18 13.40 9.38 -17.25
C ARG A 18 12.95 8.45 -16.12
N LEU A 19 13.80 8.23 -15.13
CA LEU A 19 13.48 7.41 -13.96
C LEU A 19 12.36 8.00 -13.10
N VAL A 20 12.32 9.31 -12.88
CA VAL A 20 11.23 10.00 -12.18
C VAL A 20 9.89 9.77 -12.90
N LYS A 21 9.87 9.81 -14.23
CA LYS A 21 8.65 9.53 -15.02
C LYS A 21 8.19 8.08 -14.86
N LEU A 22 9.11 7.12 -14.96
CA LEU A 22 8.81 5.69 -14.77
C LEU A 22 8.33 5.39 -13.33
N SER A 23 8.96 6.02 -12.34
CA SER A 23 8.60 5.95 -10.92
C SER A 23 7.17 6.45 -10.70
N ARG A 24 6.80 7.59 -11.30
CA ARG A 24 5.44 8.13 -11.26
C ARG A 24 4.41 7.18 -11.88
N ASP A 25 4.73 6.59 -13.02
CA ASP A 25 3.85 5.59 -13.66
C ASP A 25 3.65 4.37 -12.76
N LEU A 26 4.71 3.89 -12.11
CA LEU A 26 4.66 2.78 -11.16
C LEU A 26 3.77 3.11 -9.96
N THR A 27 3.91 4.32 -9.38
CA THR A 27 3.02 4.81 -8.32
C THR A 27 1.55 4.77 -8.76
N ILE A 28 1.25 5.28 -9.96
CA ILE A 28 -0.12 5.35 -10.47
C ILE A 28 -0.73 3.95 -10.61
N GLN A 29 0.02 2.99 -11.17
CA GLN A 29 -0.50 1.62 -11.31
C GLN A 29 -0.64 0.93 -9.96
N SER A 30 0.30 1.14 -9.04
CA SER A 30 0.25 0.55 -7.69
C SER A 30 -0.97 1.02 -6.92
N LYS A 31 -1.31 2.32 -6.97
CA LYS A 31 -2.56 2.86 -6.41
C LYS A 31 -3.80 2.22 -7.00
N ARG A 32 -3.83 2.02 -8.32
CA ARG A 32 -4.96 1.35 -8.99
C ARG A 32 -5.14 -0.08 -8.50
N ILE A 33 -4.05 -0.77 -8.21
CA ILE A 33 -4.08 -2.12 -7.62
C ILE A 33 -4.62 -2.06 -6.19
N ILE A 34 -4.15 -1.13 -5.35
CA ILE A 34 -4.67 -0.94 -3.98
C ILE A 34 -6.18 -0.69 -3.99
N PHE A 35 -6.68 0.21 -4.85
CA PHE A 35 -8.12 0.45 -4.98
C PHE A 35 -8.90 -0.79 -5.45
N LEU A 36 -8.32 -1.59 -6.35
CA LEU A 36 -8.91 -2.85 -6.79
C LEU A 36 -9.00 -3.85 -5.62
N LEU A 37 -7.96 -3.97 -4.79
CA LEU A 37 -7.94 -4.84 -3.62
C LEU A 37 -9.07 -4.50 -2.66
N HIS A 38 -9.22 -3.22 -2.28
CA HIS A 38 -10.32 -2.76 -1.42
C HIS A 38 -11.69 -3.10 -2.00
N ARG A 39 -11.91 -2.79 -3.27
CA ARG A 39 -13.20 -2.99 -3.92
C ARG A 39 -13.61 -4.46 -3.97
N VAL A 40 -12.68 -5.35 -4.31
CA VAL A 40 -12.97 -6.78 -4.47
C VAL A 40 -13.07 -7.48 -3.11
N ALA A 41 -12.19 -7.16 -2.16
CA ALA A 41 -12.19 -7.75 -0.82
C ALA A 41 -13.40 -7.28 0.04
N ALA A 42 -14.04 -6.17 -0.33
CA ALA A 42 -15.30 -5.71 0.27
C ALA A 42 -16.56 -6.34 -0.37
N SER A 43 -16.44 -7.17 -1.43
CA SER A 43 -17.59 -7.71 -2.17
C SER A 43 -17.61 -9.26 -2.18
N PRO A 44 -18.17 -9.90 -1.13
CA PRO A 44 -18.22 -11.36 -0.98
C PRO A 44 -19.01 -12.08 -2.09
N GLY A 45 -19.99 -11.40 -2.69
CA GLY A 45 -20.90 -11.97 -3.69
C GLY A 45 -20.46 -11.83 -5.15
N GLY A 46 -19.22 -11.42 -5.44
CA GLY A 46 -18.74 -11.29 -6.81
C GLY A 46 -18.76 -12.64 -7.55
N LYS A 47 -19.49 -12.72 -8.67
CA LYS A 47 -19.48 -13.91 -9.53
C LYS A 47 -18.05 -14.18 -10.01
N SER A 48 -17.51 -15.35 -9.71
CA SER A 48 -16.35 -15.90 -10.40
C SER A 48 -16.72 -16.05 -11.87
N ASN A 49 -15.88 -15.56 -12.79
CA ASN A 49 -15.91 -16.08 -14.16
C ASN A 49 -15.36 -17.51 -14.09
N GLU A 50 -16.26 -18.46 -13.82
CA GLU A 50 -15.96 -19.89 -13.84
C GLU A 50 -15.57 -20.28 -15.28
N THR A 51 -14.27 -20.52 -15.47
CA THR A 51 -13.78 -21.37 -16.53
C THR A 51 -13.32 -22.67 -15.87
N ASN A 52 -14.15 -23.69 -16.05
CA ASN A 52 -13.98 -25.11 -15.78
C ASN A 52 -12.56 -25.59 -15.43
N ALA A 53 -12.41 -26.18 -14.24
CA ALA A 53 -11.46 -27.27 -14.03
C ALA A 53 -12.00 -28.20 -12.92
N SER A 54 -12.52 -29.34 -13.33
CA SER A 54 -12.91 -30.45 -12.48
C SER A 54 -11.74 -30.94 -11.63
N SER A 55 -11.87 -30.87 -10.31
CA SER A 55 -11.26 -31.84 -9.41
C SER A 55 -12.13 -31.98 -8.16
N ASN A 56 -12.66 -33.19 -7.97
CA ASN A 56 -13.37 -33.59 -6.77
C ASN A 56 -12.38 -33.63 -5.61
N GLN A 57 -12.35 -32.58 -4.83
CA GLN A 57 -11.87 -32.62 -3.45
C GLN A 57 -12.80 -31.72 -2.65
N GLU A 58 -13.56 -32.31 -1.71
CA GLU A 58 -14.44 -31.59 -0.79
C GLU A 58 -13.57 -30.75 0.16
N ILE A 59 -13.11 -29.61 -0.34
CA ILE A 59 -12.53 -28.55 0.49
C ILE A 59 -13.70 -27.96 1.28
N PRO A 60 -13.63 -27.87 2.62
CA PRO A 60 -14.67 -27.27 3.42
C PRO A 60 -15.00 -25.87 2.88
N PRO A 61 -16.28 -25.44 2.90
CA PRO A 61 -16.69 -24.19 2.28
C PRO A 61 -15.87 -23.04 2.87
N VAL A 62 -14.94 -22.51 2.08
CA VAL A 62 -14.10 -21.38 2.47
C VAL A 62 -15.05 -20.22 2.77
N ASP A 63 -14.89 -19.58 3.93
CA ASP A 63 -15.68 -18.40 4.32
C ASP A 63 -15.81 -17.43 3.13
N PRO A 64 -17.02 -17.00 2.72
CA PRO A 64 -17.23 -16.08 1.59
C PRO A 64 -16.35 -14.82 1.66
N VAL A 65 -16.05 -14.36 2.87
CA VAL A 65 -15.11 -13.26 3.11
C VAL A 65 -13.71 -13.63 2.63
N ARG A 66 -13.22 -14.78 3.07
CA ARG A 66 -11.89 -15.28 2.71
C ARG A 66 -11.79 -15.55 1.21
N GLN A 67 -12.85 -16.05 0.57
CA GLN A 67 -12.89 -16.21 -0.88
C GLN A 67 -12.74 -14.87 -1.62
N ALA A 68 -13.37 -13.80 -1.12
CA ALA A 68 -13.27 -12.47 -1.71
C ALA A 68 -11.84 -11.90 -1.62
N GLU A 69 -11.17 -12.10 -0.48
CA GLU A 69 -9.77 -11.70 -0.27
C GLU A 69 -8.83 -12.41 -1.24
N LEU A 70 -8.97 -13.75 -1.37
CA LEU A 70 -8.16 -14.55 -2.30
C LEU A 70 -8.40 -14.15 -3.76
N ARG A 71 -9.67 -13.88 -4.13
CA ARG A 71 -10.01 -13.38 -5.46
C ARG A 71 -9.41 -12.00 -5.73
N ALA A 72 -9.47 -11.09 -4.76
CA ALA A 72 -8.87 -9.77 -4.87
C ALA A 72 -7.36 -9.88 -5.14
N ALA A 73 -6.68 -10.72 -4.37
CA ALA A 73 -5.25 -10.92 -4.52
C ALA A 73 -4.86 -11.60 -5.84
N GLN A 74 -5.62 -12.60 -6.28
CA GLN A 74 -5.42 -13.23 -7.59
C GLN A 74 -5.53 -12.20 -8.74
N GLN A 75 -6.53 -11.31 -8.68
CA GLN A 75 -6.67 -10.24 -9.68
C GLN A 75 -5.52 -9.24 -9.60
N ALA A 76 -5.05 -8.88 -8.40
CA ALA A 76 -3.88 -8.02 -8.23
C ALA A 76 -2.61 -8.65 -8.81
N ARG A 77 -2.39 -9.97 -8.61
CA ARG A 77 -1.27 -10.70 -9.23
C ARG A 77 -1.29 -10.60 -10.76
N GLN A 78 -2.45 -10.76 -11.38
CA GLN A 78 -2.58 -10.57 -12.83
C GLN A 78 -2.23 -9.14 -13.25
N LYS A 79 -2.58 -8.13 -12.44
CA LYS A 79 -2.19 -6.74 -12.70
C LYS A 79 -0.70 -6.49 -12.52
N PHE A 80 -0.03 -7.12 -11.56
CA PHE A 80 1.41 -6.99 -11.43
C PHE A 80 2.17 -7.54 -12.64
N GLU A 81 1.68 -8.59 -13.30
CA GLU A 81 2.31 -9.08 -14.54
C GLU A 81 2.25 -8.03 -15.66
N THR A 82 1.23 -7.16 -15.67
CA THR A 82 1.18 -6.04 -16.63
C THR A 82 2.22 -4.95 -16.36
N LEU A 83 2.88 -4.98 -15.18
CA LEU A 83 3.96 -4.06 -14.83
C LEU A 83 5.35 -4.54 -15.24
N ARG A 84 5.50 -5.81 -15.68
CA ARG A 84 6.79 -6.37 -16.15
C ARG A 84 7.48 -5.47 -17.19
N PRO A 85 6.80 -4.91 -18.21
CA PRO A 85 7.45 -4.02 -19.16
C PRO A 85 7.95 -2.72 -18.52
N LEU A 86 7.27 -2.22 -17.49
CA LEU A 86 7.69 -1.02 -16.76
C LEU A 86 8.94 -1.32 -15.91
N PHE A 87 8.98 -2.48 -15.24
CA PHE A 87 10.16 -2.92 -14.52
C PHE A 87 11.37 -3.13 -15.43
N ALA A 88 11.17 -3.72 -16.60
CA ALA A 88 12.24 -3.88 -17.58
C ALA A 88 12.83 -2.53 -18.02
N LYS A 89 11.98 -1.51 -18.25
CA LYS A 89 12.45 -0.15 -18.59
C LYS A 89 13.25 0.49 -17.46
N ILE A 90 12.78 0.34 -16.22
CA ILE A 90 13.48 0.82 -15.03
C ILE A 90 14.86 0.14 -14.92
N ALA A 91 14.89 -1.19 -15.01
CA ALA A 91 16.12 -1.95 -14.89
C ALA A 91 17.14 -1.56 -15.97
N ALA A 92 16.68 -1.34 -17.21
CA ALA A 92 17.53 -0.88 -18.31
C ALA A 92 18.16 0.50 -18.05
N GLU A 93 17.42 1.45 -17.48
CA GLU A 93 17.99 2.76 -17.13
C GLU A 93 19.02 2.68 -15.98
N LEU A 94 18.87 1.71 -15.09
CA LEU A 94 19.78 1.48 -13.95
C LEU A 94 21.00 0.61 -14.30
N GLU A 95 21.01 -0.04 -15.45
CA GLU A 95 22.08 -0.96 -15.84
C GLU A 95 23.44 -0.24 -15.94
N GLY A 96 24.45 -0.81 -15.28
CA GLY A 96 25.80 -0.26 -15.22
C GLY A 96 25.93 1.09 -14.50
N GLN A 97 24.91 1.50 -13.73
CA GLN A 97 24.92 2.75 -12.99
C GLN A 97 25.17 2.55 -11.49
N GLU A 98 25.68 3.60 -10.86
CA GLU A 98 25.74 3.72 -9.40
C GLU A 98 24.32 3.89 -8.83
N LEU A 99 23.76 2.80 -8.32
CA LEU A 99 22.34 2.69 -7.93
C LEU A 99 21.91 3.74 -6.89
N GLU A 100 22.79 4.03 -5.92
CA GLU A 100 22.54 5.01 -4.85
C GLU A 100 22.24 6.42 -5.38
N ARG A 101 22.77 6.76 -6.56
CA ARG A 101 22.57 8.08 -7.18
C ARG A 101 21.14 8.29 -7.65
N PHE A 102 20.47 7.21 -8.07
CA PHE A 102 19.13 7.25 -8.65
C PHE A 102 18.04 6.75 -7.69
N ASP A 103 18.42 6.30 -6.49
CA ASP A 103 17.52 5.82 -5.44
C ASP A 103 16.36 6.80 -5.20
N ARG A 104 16.65 8.10 -5.08
CA ARG A 104 15.62 9.14 -4.88
C ARG A 104 14.64 9.31 -6.03
N ALA A 105 15.05 9.02 -7.27
CA ALA A 105 14.16 9.12 -8.42
C ALA A 105 13.08 8.03 -8.38
N ILE A 106 13.45 6.84 -7.89
CA ILE A 106 12.63 5.64 -8.01
C ILE A 106 11.95 5.21 -6.71
N SER A 107 12.55 5.53 -5.56
CA SER A 107 12.08 5.20 -4.21
C SER A 107 10.58 5.45 -4.02
N PRO A 108 9.98 6.59 -4.43
CA PRO A 108 8.53 6.80 -4.30
C PRO A 108 7.67 5.77 -5.04
N GLY A 109 8.07 5.37 -6.25
CA GLY A 109 7.41 4.34 -7.04
C GLY A 109 7.52 2.96 -6.40
N LEU A 110 8.71 2.63 -5.89
CA LEU A 110 8.97 1.34 -5.23
C LEU A 110 8.25 1.19 -3.90
N GLN A 111 8.18 2.25 -3.09
CA GLN A 111 7.45 2.24 -1.83
C GLN A 111 5.95 2.01 -2.06
N GLU A 112 5.34 2.72 -3.01
CA GLU A 112 3.92 2.53 -3.35
C GLU A 112 3.65 1.14 -3.98
N PHE A 113 4.58 0.65 -4.81
CA PHE A 113 4.51 -0.72 -5.33
C PHE A 113 4.55 -1.75 -4.20
N LEU A 114 5.45 -1.55 -3.23
CA LEU A 114 5.57 -2.43 -2.07
C LEU A 114 4.33 -2.38 -1.17
N GLU A 115 3.70 -1.23 -1.00
CA GLU A 115 2.41 -1.10 -0.31
C GLU A 115 1.34 -1.98 -1.00
N ALA A 116 1.22 -1.90 -2.33
CA ALA A 116 0.30 -2.74 -3.10
C ALA A 116 0.62 -4.25 -3.01
N LEU A 117 1.90 -4.60 -3.13
CA LEU A 117 2.38 -5.99 -3.09
C LEU A 117 2.18 -6.59 -1.69
N SER A 118 2.51 -5.83 -0.64
CA SER A 118 2.37 -6.27 0.75
C SER A 118 0.89 -6.41 1.13
N PHE A 119 0.01 -5.54 0.64
CA PHE A 119 -1.43 -5.70 0.85
C PHE A 119 -1.96 -6.95 0.15
N THR A 120 -1.55 -7.20 -1.10
CA THR A 120 -1.87 -8.44 -1.83
C THR A 120 -1.41 -9.67 -1.05
N HIS A 121 -0.16 -9.66 -0.58
CA HIS A 121 0.42 -10.79 0.17
C HIS A 121 -0.28 -11.02 1.51
N TYR A 122 -0.68 -9.96 2.22
CA TYR A 122 -1.48 -10.05 3.44
C TYR A 122 -2.83 -10.70 3.16
N LEU A 123 -3.54 -10.28 2.10
CA LEU A 123 -4.82 -10.90 1.73
C LEU A 123 -4.68 -12.38 1.36
N GLU A 124 -3.53 -12.83 0.86
CA GLU A 124 -3.31 -14.25 0.53
C GLU A 124 -2.85 -15.10 1.71
N HIS A 125 -1.98 -14.56 2.57
CA HIS A 125 -1.27 -15.39 3.55
C HIS A 125 -1.50 -14.94 5.00
N GLY A 126 -2.08 -13.76 5.22
CA GLY A 126 -2.27 -13.18 6.56
C GLY A 126 -0.97 -12.75 7.23
N ILE A 127 0.13 -12.67 6.48
CA ILE A 127 1.48 -12.34 6.99
C ILE A 127 2.17 -11.27 6.13
N LEU A 128 3.14 -10.60 6.73
CA LEU A 128 3.92 -9.56 6.05
C LEU A 128 4.87 -10.20 5.04
N ILE A 129 4.93 -9.63 3.83
CA ILE A 129 5.90 -10.05 2.83
C ILE A 129 7.33 -9.69 3.28
N THR A 130 8.26 -10.65 3.19
CA THR A 130 9.64 -10.45 3.63
C THR A 130 10.48 -9.72 2.58
N TYR A 131 11.54 -9.05 3.01
CA TYR A 131 12.47 -8.35 2.12
C TYR A 131 13.03 -9.25 0.99
N PRO A 132 13.49 -10.50 1.24
CA PRO A 132 13.93 -11.38 0.15
C PRO A 132 12.83 -11.73 -0.86
N GLN A 133 11.57 -11.89 -0.41
CA GLN A 133 10.45 -12.14 -1.31
C GLN A 133 10.15 -10.92 -2.20
N VAL A 134 10.30 -9.72 -1.67
CA VAL A 134 10.15 -8.47 -2.45
C VAL A 134 11.25 -8.37 -3.50
N LEU A 135 12.51 -8.61 -3.14
CA LEU A 135 13.61 -8.58 -4.10
C LEU A 135 13.43 -9.61 -5.22
N ALA A 136 12.95 -10.82 -4.89
CA ALA A 136 12.63 -11.83 -5.90
C ALA A 136 11.55 -11.36 -6.88
N PHE A 137 10.64 -10.47 -6.45
CA PHE A 137 9.62 -9.89 -7.32
C PHE A 137 10.17 -8.79 -8.23
N LEU A 138 11.07 -7.96 -7.70
CA LEU A 138 11.68 -6.82 -8.39
C LEU A 138 12.79 -7.22 -9.38
N GLU A 139 13.22 -8.48 -9.35
CA GLU A 139 14.27 -9.03 -10.20
C GLU A 139 15.57 -8.21 -10.09
N ASN A 140 15.86 -7.36 -11.09
CA ASN A 140 17.09 -6.58 -11.20
C ASN A 140 16.96 -5.15 -10.66
N ILE A 141 15.78 -4.76 -10.15
CA ILE A 141 15.59 -3.43 -9.57
C ILE A 141 16.02 -3.48 -8.10
N PRO A 142 17.06 -2.73 -7.71
CA PRO A 142 17.48 -2.68 -6.32
C PRO A 142 16.42 -1.97 -5.47
N MET A 143 16.33 -2.36 -4.21
CA MET A 143 15.54 -1.68 -3.20
C MET A 143 16.38 -1.62 -1.93
N SER A 144 16.42 -0.47 -1.27
CA SER A 144 17.09 -0.35 0.02
C SER A 144 16.24 -0.95 1.14
N ARG A 145 16.86 -1.30 2.28
CA ARG A 145 16.10 -1.72 3.47
C ARG A 145 15.25 -0.58 4.03
N GLU A 146 15.68 0.66 3.82
CA GLU A 146 14.91 1.85 4.21
C GLU A 146 13.62 1.95 3.39
N ASP A 147 13.71 1.83 2.06
CA ASP A 147 12.53 1.82 1.19
C ASP A 147 11.59 0.65 1.50
N TYR A 148 12.15 -0.52 1.83
CA TYR A 148 11.33 -1.64 2.29
C TYR A 148 10.52 -1.26 3.52
N LEU A 149 11.17 -0.73 4.57
CA LEU A 149 10.50 -0.39 5.82
C LEU A 149 9.50 0.76 5.65
N LEU A 150 9.84 1.77 4.86
CA LEU A 150 8.94 2.88 4.56
C LEU A 150 7.71 2.40 3.76
N GLY A 151 7.91 1.57 2.73
CA GLY A 151 6.81 1.05 1.92
C GLY A 151 5.89 0.08 2.69
N VAL A 152 6.43 -0.86 3.48
CA VAL A 152 5.59 -1.74 4.30
C VAL A 152 4.91 -1.00 5.45
N SER A 153 5.44 0.13 5.91
CA SER A 153 4.78 0.92 6.95
C SER A 153 3.48 1.57 6.46
N ASP A 154 3.41 1.94 5.18
CA ASP A 154 2.21 2.53 4.57
C ASP A 154 1.05 1.53 4.48
N LEU A 155 1.34 0.22 4.40
CA LEU A 155 0.34 -0.85 4.49
C LEU A 155 -0.57 -0.70 5.71
N SER A 156 -0.08 -0.16 6.83
CA SER A 156 -0.87 0.03 8.05
C SER A 156 -2.11 0.90 7.82
N GLY A 157 -2.01 1.92 6.97
CA GLY A 157 -3.12 2.80 6.60
C GLY A 157 -4.15 2.08 5.72
N GLU A 158 -3.68 1.28 4.76
CA GLU A 158 -4.57 0.50 3.89
C GLU A 158 -5.28 -0.63 4.65
N LEU A 159 -4.59 -1.29 5.58
CA LEU A 159 -5.20 -2.28 6.47
C LEU A 159 -6.22 -1.66 7.43
N MET A 160 -5.96 -0.45 7.93
CA MET A 160 -6.97 0.29 8.69
C MET A 160 -8.21 0.54 7.84
N ARG A 161 -8.06 1.11 6.63
CA ARG A 161 -9.20 1.34 5.71
C ARG A 161 -9.98 0.05 5.46
N PHE A 162 -9.27 -1.06 5.24
CA PHE A 162 -9.85 -2.37 5.02
C PHE A 162 -10.64 -2.87 6.25
N ALA A 163 -10.07 -2.73 7.45
CA ALA A 163 -10.72 -3.13 8.70
C ALA A 163 -11.98 -2.29 9.00
N ILE A 164 -11.93 -0.98 8.78
CA ILE A 164 -13.10 -0.10 8.98
C ILE A 164 -14.21 -0.44 7.98
N SER A 165 -13.86 -0.69 6.71
CA SER A 165 -14.84 -1.16 5.72
C SER A 165 -15.46 -2.50 6.12
N ALA A 166 -14.65 -3.44 6.64
CA ALA A 166 -15.12 -4.73 7.11
C ALA A 166 -16.03 -4.65 8.35
N ALA A 167 -15.77 -3.69 9.24
CA ALA A 167 -16.58 -3.40 10.42
C ALA A 167 -17.99 -2.95 10.05
N SER A 168 -18.14 -2.12 9.01
CA SER A 168 -19.43 -1.53 8.59
C SER A 168 -20.37 -2.50 7.86
N MET A 169 -19.93 -3.72 7.53
CA MET A 169 -20.78 -4.69 6.82
C MET A 169 -21.79 -5.37 7.76
N VAL A 170 -22.95 -5.77 7.22
CA VAL A 170 -24.00 -6.50 7.96
C VAL A 170 -23.41 -7.77 8.57
N GLY A 171 -23.68 -7.99 9.86
CA GLY A 171 -23.10 -9.09 10.64
C GLY A 171 -21.72 -8.80 11.23
N GLY A 172 -21.10 -7.65 10.90
CA GLY A 172 -19.83 -7.13 11.43
C GLY A 172 -18.72 -8.17 11.43
N ARG A 173 -17.75 -8.09 10.51
CA ARG A 173 -16.67 -9.09 10.38
C ARG A 173 -15.67 -9.03 11.56
N LYS A 174 -16.12 -9.35 12.78
CA LYS A 174 -15.40 -9.18 14.05
C LYS A 174 -14.06 -9.90 14.02
N ALA A 175 -14.07 -11.14 13.51
CA ALA A 175 -12.88 -11.95 13.35
C ALA A 175 -11.83 -11.26 12.47
N LYS A 176 -12.25 -10.64 11.36
CA LYS A 176 -11.36 -9.94 10.43
C LYS A 176 -10.82 -8.66 11.03
N VAL A 177 -11.65 -7.84 11.68
CA VAL A 177 -11.18 -6.63 12.37
C VAL A 177 -10.15 -6.98 13.45
N ALA A 178 -10.39 -8.04 14.23
CA ALA A 178 -9.46 -8.51 15.24
C ALA A 178 -8.16 -9.07 14.65
N GLU A 179 -8.23 -9.77 13.51
CA GLU A 179 -7.07 -10.26 12.76
C GLU A 179 -6.19 -9.11 12.29
N VAL A 180 -6.77 -8.11 11.62
CA VAL A 180 -6.05 -6.92 11.13
C VAL A 180 -5.45 -6.15 12.31
N CYS A 181 -6.19 -5.99 13.40
CA CYS A 181 -5.71 -5.34 14.62
C CYS A 181 -4.46 -6.02 15.20
N ARG A 182 -4.47 -7.36 15.32
CA ARG A 182 -3.30 -8.13 15.79
C ARG A 182 -2.12 -7.96 14.86
N PHE A 183 -2.34 -8.00 13.55
CA PHE A 183 -1.30 -7.82 12.55
C PHE A 183 -0.63 -6.45 12.65
N VAL A 184 -1.42 -5.36 12.61
CA VAL A 184 -0.90 -3.99 12.67
C VAL A 184 -0.21 -3.71 14.01
N ARG A 185 -0.72 -4.26 15.12
CA ARG A 185 -0.07 -4.15 16.43
C ARG A 185 1.31 -4.83 16.45
N ALA A 186 1.42 -6.02 15.85
CA ALA A 186 2.70 -6.73 15.73
C ALA A 186 3.70 -5.95 14.87
N CYS A 187 3.25 -5.38 13.75
CA CYS A 187 4.07 -4.51 12.90
C CYS A 187 4.57 -3.29 13.65
N SER A 188 3.69 -2.55 14.32
CA SER A 188 4.05 -1.37 15.12
C SER A 188 5.10 -1.71 16.18
N GLY A 189 4.91 -2.80 16.94
CA GLY A 189 5.89 -3.25 17.93
C GLY A 189 7.23 -3.68 17.32
N GLY A 190 7.23 -4.25 16.11
CA GLY A 190 8.44 -4.64 15.39
C GLY A 190 9.21 -3.47 14.78
N TRP A 191 8.52 -2.41 14.38
CA TRP A 191 9.14 -1.23 13.75
C TRP A 191 9.61 -0.17 14.75
N GLU A 192 8.97 -0.09 15.93
CA GLU A 192 9.31 0.91 16.97
C GLU A 192 10.82 0.97 17.29
N PRO A 193 11.54 -0.16 17.51
CA PRO A 193 12.96 -0.12 17.83
C PRO A 193 13.85 0.36 16.66
N LEU A 194 13.32 0.34 15.43
CA LEU A 194 14.05 0.73 14.23
C LEU A 194 13.95 2.22 13.93
N THR A 195 13.01 2.93 14.56
CA THR A 195 12.73 4.35 14.29
C THR A 195 13.93 5.29 14.44
N PRO A 196 14.91 5.08 15.36
CA PRO A 196 16.08 5.95 15.45
C PRO A 196 17.10 5.74 14.31
N TYR A 197 17.04 4.57 13.66
CA TYR A 197 18.05 4.14 12.67
C TYR A 197 17.59 4.36 11.23
N VAL A 198 16.28 4.46 11.00
CA VAL A 198 15.71 4.59 9.65
C VAL A 198 15.08 5.96 9.50
N ARG A 199 15.68 6.78 8.64
CA ARG A 199 15.22 8.15 8.41
C ARG A 199 13.78 8.15 7.91
N GLY A 200 12.92 8.92 8.56
CA GLY A 200 11.50 9.04 8.19
C GLY A 200 10.59 7.96 8.78
N LEU A 201 11.14 6.84 9.28
CA LEU A 201 10.33 5.77 9.88
C LEU A 201 9.61 6.24 11.15
N GLY A 202 10.19 7.13 11.95
CA GLY A 202 9.49 7.70 13.12
C GLY A 202 8.19 8.43 12.76
N LYS A 203 8.15 9.13 11.61
CA LYS A 203 6.91 9.77 11.12
C LYS A 203 5.89 8.72 10.67
N LYS A 204 6.35 7.68 9.97
CA LYS A 204 5.49 6.58 9.53
C LYS A 204 4.93 5.80 10.72
N GLN A 205 5.75 5.55 11.74
CA GLN A 205 5.36 4.89 12.97
C GLN A 205 4.26 5.67 13.71
N HIS A 206 4.34 7.00 13.74
CA HIS A 206 3.25 7.82 14.28
C HIS A 206 1.93 7.56 13.52
N VAL A 207 1.96 7.53 12.19
CA VAL A 207 0.78 7.21 11.35
C VAL A 207 0.29 5.77 11.57
N THR A 208 1.20 4.81 11.75
CA THR A 208 0.87 3.42 12.07
C THR A 208 0.15 3.32 13.42
N ILE A 209 0.60 4.06 14.44
CA ILE A 209 -0.04 4.10 15.76
C ILE A 209 -1.45 4.73 15.65
N GLU A 210 -1.61 5.82 14.91
CA GLU A 210 -2.94 6.42 14.69
C GLU A 210 -3.89 5.46 13.94
N SER A 211 -3.36 4.74 12.96
CA SER A 211 -4.09 3.70 12.23
C SER A 211 -4.50 2.54 13.15
N LEU A 212 -3.60 2.10 14.03
CA LEU A 212 -3.87 1.08 15.04
C LEU A 212 -4.98 1.53 16.02
N LYS A 213 -4.92 2.76 16.52
CA LYS A 213 -5.96 3.33 17.40
C LYS A 213 -7.34 3.32 16.74
N LYS A 214 -7.42 3.69 15.46
CA LYS A 214 -8.68 3.67 14.68
C LYS A 214 -9.23 2.23 14.58
N ILE A 215 -8.37 1.25 14.31
CA ILE A 215 -8.77 -0.18 14.26
C ILE A 215 -9.21 -0.68 15.64
N GLU A 216 -8.45 -0.41 16.71
CA GLU A 216 -8.76 -0.81 18.09
C GLU A 216 -10.08 -0.23 18.56
N THR A 217 -10.35 1.03 18.23
CA THR A 217 -11.63 1.70 18.53
C THR A 217 -12.80 1.00 17.85
N ALA A 218 -12.65 0.62 16.58
CA ALA A 218 -13.67 -0.14 15.86
C ALA A 218 -13.88 -1.53 16.47
N ALA A 219 -12.79 -2.23 16.80
CA ALA A 219 -12.85 -3.55 17.45
C ALA A 219 -13.55 -3.48 18.81
N TYR A 220 -13.24 -2.46 19.62
CA TYR A 220 -13.87 -2.21 20.91
C TYR A 220 -15.37 -1.95 20.76
N ALA A 221 -15.77 -1.06 19.85
CA ALA A 221 -17.17 -0.75 19.60
C ALA A 221 -17.97 -2.00 19.18
N ILE A 222 -17.38 -2.83 18.31
CA ILE A 222 -17.96 -4.11 17.88
C ILE A 222 -18.12 -5.11 19.04
N ALA A 223 -17.14 -5.15 19.96
CA ALA A 223 -17.14 -6.06 21.10
C ALA A 223 -18.21 -5.66 22.14
N VAL A 224 -18.24 -4.39 22.53
CA VAL A 224 -19.24 -3.85 23.47
C VAL A 224 -20.66 -4.05 22.94
N ARG A 225 -20.91 -3.65 21.68
CA ARG A 225 -22.25 -3.81 21.06
C ARG A 225 -22.66 -5.27 20.91
N GLY A 226 -21.70 -6.15 20.64
CA GLY A 226 -21.95 -7.59 20.57
C GLY A 226 -22.34 -8.21 21.92
N ALA A 227 -21.88 -7.62 23.02
CA ALA A 227 -22.26 -8.04 24.37
C ALA A 227 -23.64 -7.47 24.76
N GLU A 228 -23.97 -6.26 24.32
CA GLU A 228 -25.26 -5.60 24.63
C GLU A 228 -26.43 -6.15 23.78
N TYR A 229 -26.20 -6.40 22.49
CA TYR A 229 -27.23 -6.85 21.54
C TYR A 229 -26.74 -8.09 20.79
N PRO A 230 -27.15 -9.30 21.20
CA PRO A 230 -26.74 -10.54 20.52
C PRO A 230 -27.24 -10.64 19.08
N ASP A 231 -28.28 -9.89 18.72
CA ASP A 231 -28.90 -9.90 17.40
C ASP A 231 -28.07 -9.12 16.36
N ALA A 232 -27.77 -9.77 15.24
CA ALA A 232 -26.83 -9.29 14.22
C ALA A 232 -27.40 -8.15 13.35
N GLU A 233 -28.73 -8.07 13.19
CA GLU A 233 -29.38 -7.04 12.37
C GLU A 233 -29.31 -5.64 13.00
N LEU A 234 -29.39 -5.56 14.34
CA LEU A 234 -29.31 -4.29 15.08
C LEU A 234 -27.88 -3.73 15.16
N GLN A 235 -26.85 -4.58 14.99
CA GLN A 235 -25.44 -4.17 15.08
C GLN A 235 -24.98 -3.31 13.89
N GLY A 236 -25.54 -3.52 12.68
CA GLY A 236 -25.11 -2.85 11.45
C GLY A 236 -25.48 -1.35 11.36
N ILE A 237 -26.67 -0.99 11.86
CA ILE A 237 -27.22 0.39 11.76
C ILE A 237 -26.38 1.43 12.52
N PHE A 238 -25.68 1.02 13.59
CA PHE A 238 -24.94 1.93 14.46
C PHE A 238 -23.45 2.07 14.13
N ILE A 239 -22.87 1.24 13.25
CA ILE A 239 -21.46 1.36 12.83
C ILE A 239 -21.29 2.44 11.76
N ASP A 240 -22.32 2.65 10.93
CA ASP A 240 -22.32 3.65 9.86
C ASP A 240 -22.17 5.10 10.40
N SER A 241 -22.54 5.35 11.66
CA SER A 241 -22.36 6.64 12.34
C SER A 241 -20.91 6.93 12.77
N ILE A 242 -20.08 5.89 12.95
CA ILE A 242 -18.65 6.03 13.27
C ILE A 242 -17.85 6.26 11.99
N GLY A 243 -18.19 5.55 10.90
CA GLY A 243 -17.55 5.70 9.59
C GLY A 243 -17.66 7.11 9.01
N ARG A 244 -18.80 7.79 9.19
CA ARG A 244 -18.99 9.18 8.73
C ARG A 244 -18.22 10.23 9.53
N ARG A 245 -17.78 9.94 10.75
CA ARG A 245 -17.04 10.91 11.57
C ARG A 245 -15.53 10.89 11.34
N GLY A 246 -15.00 9.86 10.70
CA GLY A 246 -13.55 9.70 10.44
C GLY A 246 -13.13 9.79 8.98
N GLY A 247 -14.07 9.95 8.04
CA GLY A 247 -13.82 9.98 6.60
C GLY A 247 -13.54 11.36 6.00
N ASP A 248 -14.00 12.43 6.64
CA ASP A 248 -14.02 13.78 6.04
C ASP A 248 -12.78 14.64 6.38
N GLU A 249 -11.90 14.21 7.30
CA GLU A 249 -10.78 15.04 7.76
C GLU A 249 -9.43 14.76 7.07
N ASP A 250 -9.29 13.66 6.30
CA ASP A 250 -7.98 13.19 5.81
C ASP A 250 -7.73 13.37 4.28
N ASP A 251 -8.60 14.04 3.52
CA ASP A 251 -8.47 14.17 2.05
C ASP A 251 -7.66 15.40 1.55
N ASP A 252 -7.18 16.28 2.43
CA ASP A 252 -6.52 17.53 2.01
C ASP A 252 -4.96 17.48 1.99
N GLY A 253 -4.36 16.33 2.29
CA GLY A 253 -2.91 16.21 2.51
C GLY A 253 -2.04 15.79 1.32
N ARG A 254 -2.62 15.29 0.21
CA ARG A 254 -1.83 14.80 -0.95
C ARG A 254 -1.91 15.76 -2.15
N ARG A 255 -1.71 17.06 -1.93
CA ARG A 255 -1.41 18.00 -3.03
C ARG A 255 0.08 17.98 -3.34
N PHE A 256 0.37 17.49 -4.55
CA PHE A 256 1.64 17.49 -5.25
C PHE A 256 2.47 18.77 -5.03
N GLY A 257 3.66 18.63 -4.43
CA GLY A 257 4.73 19.61 -4.51
C GLY A 257 5.38 19.56 -5.89
N GLY A 258 4.80 20.26 -6.85
CA GLY A 258 5.44 20.60 -8.12
C GLY A 258 6.11 21.96 -8.01
N GLY A 259 7.43 21.98 -7.86
CA GLY A 259 8.21 23.21 -7.89
C GLY A 259 8.03 23.94 -9.20
N ARG A 260 7.53 25.18 -9.13
CA ARG A 260 7.75 26.19 -10.16
C ARG A 260 8.75 27.19 -9.58
N GLN A 261 9.99 27.10 -10.03
CA GLN A 261 10.92 28.22 -9.99
C GLN A 261 10.27 29.38 -10.75
N ARG A 262 9.99 30.47 -10.05
CA ARG A 262 9.76 31.77 -10.67
C ARG A 262 11.11 32.43 -10.79
N HIS A 263 11.43 32.81 -12.02
CA HIS A 263 12.52 33.71 -12.37
C HIS A 263 12.34 35.04 -11.66
N ASP A 264 13.44 35.54 -11.12
CA ASP A 264 13.64 36.93 -10.73
C ASP A 264 13.56 37.82 -11.99
N ASP A 265 12.79 38.89 -11.91
CA ASP A 265 13.01 40.10 -12.72
C ASP A 265 13.02 41.28 -11.73
N ASP A 266 14.23 41.81 -11.55
CA ASP A 266 14.51 43.11 -10.97
C ASP A 266 13.92 44.19 -11.88
N ASP A 267 13.11 45.11 -11.33
CA ASP A 267 12.95 46.44 -11.90
C ASP A 267 12.83 47.44 -10.74
N TYR A 268 13.97 48.04 -10.40
CA TYR A 268 14.10 49.23 -9.57
C TYR A 268 13.87 50.46 -10.45
N MET A 269 12.77 51.17 -10.23
CA MET A 269 12.59 52.58 -10.59
C MET A 269 11.82 53.26 -9.45
N ASP A 270 12.58 53.75 -8.47
CA ASP A 270 12.54 55.11 -7.92
C ASP A 270 13.65 55.29 -6.87
#